data_AF-A0A2P5XKJ1-F1
#
_entry.id   AF-A0A2P5XKJ1-F1
#
_cell.length_a   1.000
_cell.length_b   1.000
_cell.length_c   1.000
_cell.angle_alpha   90.00
_cell.angle_beta   90.00
_cell.angle_gamma   90.00
#
_symmetry.space_group_name_H-M   'P 1'
#
loop_
_entity.id
_entity.type
_entity.pdbx_description
1 polymer ?
#
loop_
_entity_poly.entity_id
_entity_poly.type
_entity_poly.pdbx_seq_one_letter_code
_entity_poly.pdbx_strand_id
1 'polypeptide(L)'
;MDDGIMKEALLDFYTSSGKRKPDQIIIFRDGVSESQFNQVLIKLLRLASSLTRSGTLKIVVIVGSPDNVLHGTVLDNKVCHPKNNDSYLGTHAGMIGITRQTHYHVLLDQGWFSADDLQEFVHSLSDMYQRNTTSIFVVAPICYAHLAASQLGAIYED
;
A
#
# COMPACT_ATOMS: atom_id res chain seq x y z
N MET A 1 4.19 -0.07 -19.26
CA MET A 1 2.93 0.65 -18.98
C MET A 1 3.04 1.33 -17.61
N ASP A 2 3.48 0.61 -16.57
CA ASP A 2 3.64 1.12 -15.20
C ASP A 2 4.66 2.27 -15.03
N ASP A 3 5.70 2.32 -15.86
CA ASP A 3 6.73 3.37 -15.82
C ASP A 3 6.18 4.78 -16.06
N GLY A 4 5.07 4.90 -16.79
CA GLY A 4 4.41 6.18 -17.06
C GLY A 4 3.77 6.77 -15.80
N ILE A 5 2.98 5.95 -15.09
CA ILE A 5 2.18 6.39 -13.94
C ILE A 5 3.09 6.88 -12.80
N MET A 6 4.13 6.12 -12.47
CA MET A 6 5.06 6.51 -11.39
C MET A 6 5.85 7.77 -11.74
N LYS A 7 6.23 7.92 -13.01
CA LYS A 7 6.96 9.10 -13.47
C LYS A 7 6.08 10.35 -13.47
N GLU A 8 4.82 10.21 -13.88
CA GLU A 8 3.82 11.28 -13.84
C GLU A 8 3.54 11.71 -12.40
N ALA A 9 3.26 10.76 -11.50
CA ALA A 9 3.03 11.05 -10.08
C ALA A 9 4.23 11.77 -9.43
N LEU A 10 5.46 11.38 -9.77
CA LEU A 10 6.67 12.07 -9.29
C LEU A 10 6.84 13.47 -9.88
N LEU A 11 6.46 13.65 -11.15
CA LEU A 11 6.50 14.96 -11.80
C LEU A 11 5.46 15.90 -11.16
N ASP A 12 4.25 15.41 -10.91
CA ASP A 12 3.18 16.15 -10.24
C ASP A 12 3.56 16.51 -8.81
N PHE A 13 4.18 15.58 -8.07
CA PHE A 13 4.74 15.90 -6.76
C PHE A 13 5.81 16.99 -6.85
N TYR A 14 6.73 16.89 -7.81
CA TYR A 14 7.81 17.87 -7.98
C TYR A 14 7.28 19.27 -8.30
N THR A 15 6.27 19.39 -9.16
CA THR A 15 5.67 20.67 -9.52
C THR A 15 4.85 21.27 -8.37
N SER A 16 4.08 20.45 -7.65
CA SER A 16 3.25 20.89 -6.52
C SER A 16 4.02 21.15 -5.23
N SER A 17 5.18 20.51 -5.02
CA SER A 17 5.96 20.57 -3.76
C SER A 17 7.11 21.59 -3.79
N GLY A 18 7.02 22.58 -4.68
CA GLY A 18 8.04 23.63 -4.82
C GLY A 18 9.36 23.12 -5.38
N LYS A 19 9.31 22.21 -6.38
CA LYS A 19 10.49 21.61 -7.04
C LYS A 19 11.37 20.79 -6.10
N ARG A 20 10.77 20.16 -5.10
CA ARG A 20 11.44 19.20 -4.21
C ARG A 20 11.12 17.78 -4.65
N LYS A 21 12.10 16.90 -4.48
CA LYS A 21 11.91 15.46 -4.69
C LYS A 21 11.47 14.82 -3.37
N PRO A 22 10.69 13.72 -3.41
CA PRO A 22 10.36 13.00 -2.19
C PRO A 22 11.60 12.29 -1.66
N ASP A 23 11.83 12.36 -0.35
CA ASP A 23 12.89 11.62 0.34
C ASP A 23 12.49 10.14 0.57
N GLN A 24 11.19 9.86 0.57
CA GLN A 24 10.61 8.56 0.83
C GLN A 24 9.39 8.32 -0.07
N ILE A 25 9.25 7.09 -0.57
CA ILE A 25 8.07 6.63 -1.31
C ILE A 25 7.50 5.40 -0.62
N ILE A 26 6.20 5.43 -0.36
CA ILE A 26 5.44 4.30 0.17
C ILE A 26 4.47 3.85 -0.93
N ILE A 27 4.54 2.57 -1.29
CA ILE A 27 3.75 1.98 -2.36
C ILE A 27 2.81 0.96 -1.74
N PHE A 28 1.51 1.23 -1.83
CA PHE A 28 0.47 0.26 -1.53
C PHE A 28 0.05 -0.47 -2.81
N ARG A 29 0.11 -1.80 -2.81
CA ARG A 29 -0.26 -2.62 -3.95
C ARG A 29 -1.31 -3.66 -3.55
N ASP A 30 -2.49 -3.57 -4.14
CA ASP A 30 -3.57 -4.54 -3.89
C ASP A 30 -3.63 -5.66 -4.95
N GLY A 31 -4.19 -6.81 -4.60
CA GLY A 31 -4.49 -7.89 -5.56
C GLY A 31 -3.26 -8.65 -6.05
N VAL A 32 -2.30 -8.91 -5.17
CA VAL A 32 -1.10 -9.71 -5.46
C VAL A 32 -1.10 -10.94 -4.56
N SER A 33 -0.93 -12.12 -5.15
CA SER A 33 -0.78 -13.37 -4.38
C SER A 33 0.65 -13.53 -3.84
N GLU A 34 0.83 -14.31 -2.77
CA GLU A 34 2.16 -14.57 -2.18
C GLU A 34 3.19 -15.05 -3.20
N SER A 35 2.78 -15.92 -4.14
CA SER A 35 3.62 -16.43 -5.23
C SER A 35 4.17 -15.34 -6.16
N GLN A 36 3.55 -14.16 -6.18
CA GLN A 36 3.93 -13.02 -7.02
C GLN A 36 4.75 -11.96 -6.27
N PHE A 37 4.89 -12.05 -4.94
CA PHE A 37 5.55 -11.03 -4.11
C PHE A 37 6.95 -10.68 -4.61
N ASN A 38 7.80 -11.69 -4.85
CA ASN A 38 9.16 -11.47 -5.35
C ASN A 38 9.18 -10.78 -6.71
N GLN A 39 8.25 -11.14 -7.62
CA GLN A 39 8.19 -10.54 -8.95
C GLN A 39 7.77 -9.08 -8.87
N VAL A 40 6.76 -8.76 -8.05
CA VAL A 40 6.29 -7.40 -7.82
C VAL A 40 7.38 -6.55 -7.18
N LEU A 41 8.06 -7.06 -6.15
CA LEU A 41 9.14 -6.37 -5.48
C LEU A 41 10.29 -6.03 -6.45
N ILE A 42 10.79 -7.01 -7.22
CA ILE A 42 11.86 -6.80 -8.19
C ILE A 42 11.46 -5.76 -9.24
N LYS A 43 10.22 -5.81 -9.72
CA LYS A 43 9.71 -4.87 -10.72
C LYS A 43 9.66 -3.44 -10.16
N LEU A 44 9.11 -3.25 -8.96
CA LEU A 44 9.03 -1.95 -8.30
C LEU A 44 10.41 -1.37 -7.96
N LEU A 45 11.33 -2.21 -7.49
CA LEU A 45 12.72 -1.81 -7.22
C LEU A 45 13.44 -1.33 -8.48
N ARG A 46 13.29 -2.04 -9.60
CA ARG A 46 13.85 -1.62 -10.90
C ARG A 46 13.29 -0.27 -11.33
N LEU A 47 11.97 -0.09 -11.18
CA LEU A 47 11.28 1.15 -11.47
C LEU A 47 11.80 2.31 -10.61
N ALA A 48 11.88 2.12 -9.30
CA ALA A 48 12.37 3.16 -8.42
C ALA A 48 13.85 3.49 -8.64
N SER A 49 14.66 2.50 -9.01
CA SER A 49 16.07 2.68 -9.37
C SER A 49 16.23 3.49 -10.66
N SER A 50 15.35 3.30 -11.66
CA SER A 50 15.39 4.09 -12.89
C SER A 50 14.96 5.55 -12.67
N LEU A 51 14.11 5.78 -11.67
CA LEU A 51 13.63 7.11 -11.27
C LEU A 51 14.64 7.86 -10.37
N THR A 52 15.46 7.12 -9.61
CA THR A 52 16.37 7.70 -8.60
C THR A 52 17.81 7.72 -9.09
N ARG A 53 18.22 8.82 -9.72
CA ARG A 53 19.58 8.93 -10.29
C ARG A 53 20.64 9.41 -9.29
N SER A 54 20.26 9.94 -8.13
CA SER A 54 21.20 10.55 -7.16
C SER A 54 20.54 10.82 -5.80
N GLY A 55 20.24 9.76 -5.04
CA GLY A 55 19.69 9.90 -3.68
C GLY A 55 19.37 8.56 -3.02
N THR A 56 19.44 8.51 -1.69
CA THR A 56 18.97 7.38 -0.87
C THR A 56 17.45 7.48 -0.73
N LEU A 57 16.72 7.17 -1.80
CA LEU A 57 15.27 7.08 -1.76
C LEU A 57 14.88 5.87 -0.91
N LYS A 58 14.13 6.11 0.17
CA LYS A 58 13.59 5.03 0.99
C LYS A 58 12.30 4.54 0.37
N ILE A 59 12.25 3.24 0.05
CA ILE A 59 11.06 2.62 -0.54
C ILE A 59 10.46 1.66 0.48
N VAL A 60 9.14 1.78 0.68
CA VAL A 60 8.35 0.82 1.44
C VAL A 60 7.27 0.25 0.55
N VAL A 61 7.24 -1.07 0.38
CA VAL A 61 6.25 -1.77 -0.45
C VAL A 61 5.35 -2.59 0.45
N ILE A 62 4.07 -2.27 0.42
CA ILE A 62 3.05 -2.90 1.25
C ILE A 62 2.01 -3.52 0.32
N VAL A 63 1.83 -4.84 0.42
CA VAL A 63 0.78 -5.55 -0.32
C VAL A 63 -0.42 -5.76 0.55
N GLY A 64 -1.60 -5.33 0.08
CA GLY A 64 -2.88 -5.68 0.70
C GLY A 64 -3.45 -6.95 0.05
N SER A 65 -3.86 -7.93 0.86
CA SER A 65 -4.78 -8.99 0.43
C SER A 65 -6.12 -8.87 1.18
N PRO A 66 -7.26 -8.89 0.47
CA PRO A 66 -8.57 -8.95 1.10
C PRO A 66 -8.87 -10.41 1.50
N ASP A 67 -8.07 -10.98 2.39
CA ASP A 67 -8.39 -12.26 3.03
C ASP A 67 -9.28 -12.00 4.25
N ASN A 68 -10.40 -12.72 4.35
CA ASN A 68 -11.30 -12.64 5.50
C ASN A 68 -10.61 -13.25 6.74
N VAL A 69 -9.84 -12.45 7.47
CA VAL A 69 -9.31 -12.85 8.79
C VAL A 69 -10.37 -12.57 9.87
N LEU A 70 -10.51 -13.50 10.81
CA LEU A 70 -11.44 -13.40 11.93
C LEU A 70 -11.02 -12.24 12.86
N HIS A 71 -12.01 -11.47 13.32
CA HIS A 71 -11.82 -10.24 14.10
C HIS A 71 -10.95 -10.44 15.35
N GLY A 72 -10.02 -9.53 15.61
CA GLY A 72 -9.20 -9.49 16.85
C GLY A 72 -7.80 -10.11 16.77
N THR A 73 -7.30 -10.46 15.57
CA THR A 73 -5.98 -11.08 15.42
C THR A 73 -4.89 -10.03 15.17
N VAL A 74 -4.34 -9.46 16.24
CA VAL A 74 -2.99 -8.86 16.20
C VAL A 74 -2.02 -10.01 16.39
N LEU A 75 -1.61 -10.63 15.28
CA LEU A 75 -0.65 -11.73 15.32
C LEU A 75 0.76 -11.16 15.33
N ASP A 76 1.19 -10.84 16.54
CA ASP A 76 2.55 -10.42 16.83
C ASP A 76 3.49 -11.66 16.79
N ASN A 77 4.47 -11.59 15.89
CA ASN A 77 5.76 -12.30 15.84
C ASN A 77 5.84 -13.84 16.02
N LYS A 78 4.75 -14.59 16.17
CA LYS A 78 4.79 -16.06 16.37
C LYS A 78 4.41 -16.91 15.16
N VAL A 79 3.83 -16.29 14.12
CA VAL A 79 3.45 -16.97 12.87
C VAL A 79 3.83 -16.08 11.67
N CYS A 80 5.08 -15.60 11.66
CA CYS A 80 5.65 -14.88 10.52
C CYS A 80 6.82 -15.70 9.97
N HIS A 81 7.06 -15.63 8.66
CA HIS A 81 8.22 -16.30 8.08
C HIS A 81 9.48 -15.62 8.67
N PRO A 82 10.47 -16.36 9.22
CA PRO A 82 11.61 -15.79 9.96
C PRO A 82 12.57 -14.88 9.14
N LYS A 83 12.20 -14.55 7.90
CA LYS A 83 12.95 -13.68 6.98
C LYS A 83 12.13 -12.51 6.42
N ASN A 84 10.81 -12.49 6.61
CA ASN A 84 9.93 -11.49 6.00
C ASN A 84 9.15 -10.74 7.10
N ASN A 85 9.10 -9.41 7.00
CA ASN A 85 8.50 -8.54 8.02
C ASN A 85 6.97 -8.50 7.79
N ASP A 86 6.30 -9.60 8.12
CA ASP A 86 4.86 -9.77 7.92
C ASP A 86 4.11 -9.17 9.14
N SER A 87 3.09 -8.33 8.93
CA SER A 87 2.30 -7.74 10.03
C SER A 87 0.82 -7.68 9.67
N TYR A 88 0.00 -8.42 10.41
CA TYR A 88 -1.46 -8.41 10.27
C TYR A 88 -2.04 -7.14 10.87
N LEU A 89 -2.88 -6.41 10.14
CA LEU A 89 -3.59 -5.24 10.67
C LEU A 89 -5.08 -5.29 10.38
N GLY A 90 -5.88 -5.47 11.43
CA GLY A 90 -7.32 -5.23 11.39
C GLY A 90 -7.62 -3.76 11.68
N THR A 91 -7.92 -2.96 10.64
CA THR A 91 -8.17 -1.51 10.78
C THR A 91 -9.60 -1.12 11.12
N HIS A 92 -10.56 -2.05 11.05
CA HIS A 92 -11.99 -1.73 11.17
C HIS A 92 -12.66 -2.67 12.16
N ALA A 93 -13.69 -2.16 12.87
CA ALA A 93 -14.69 -2.95 13.60
C ALA A 93 -16.03 -2.81 12.88
N GLY A 94 -16.52 -3.88 12.27
CA GLY A 94 -17.78 -3.90 11.53
C GLY A 94 -18.97 -3.61 12.44
N MET A 95 -19.77 -2.60 12.09
CA MET A 95 -20.98 -2.23 12.85
C MET A 95 -22.06 -3.34 12.82
N ILE A 96 -22.11 -4.18 11.77
CA ILE A 96 -22.97 -5.38 11.65
C ILE A 96 -22.28 -6.41 10.73
N GLY A 97 -22.10 -7.65 11.17
CA GLY A 97 -21.56 -8.78 10.37
C GLY A 97 -20.05 -9.08 10.56
N ILE A 98 -19.53 -10.03 9.78
CA ILE A 98 -18.08 -10.37 9.77
C ILE A 98 -17.33 -9.14 9.29
N THR A 99 -16.39 -8.66 10.10
CA THR A 99 -15.60 -7.50 9.74
C THR A 99 -14.55 -7.92 8.72
N ARG A 100 -14.56 -7.27 7.54
CA ARG A 100 -13.49 -7.43 6.56
C ARG A 100 -12.22 -6.82 7.11
N GLN A 101 -11.20 -7.65 7.30
CA GLN A 101 -9.84 -7.22 7.62
C GLN A 101 -9.00 -7.30 6.33
N THR A 102 -8.00 -6.44 6.19
CA THR A 102 -7.04 -6.52 5.08
C THR A 102 -5.70 -6.93 5.65
N HIS A 103 -5.11 -7.97 5.05
CA HIS A 103 -3.80 -8.44 5.45
C HIS A 103 -2.74 -7.64 4.70
N TYR A 104 -1.83 -7.02 5.45
CA TYR A 104 -0.74 -6.21 4.90
C TYR A 104 0.59 -6.96 5.00
N HIS A 105 1.25 -7.15 3.88
CA HIS A 105 2.61 -7.69 3.83
C HIS A 105 3.61 -6.60 3.48
N VAL A 106 4.60 -6.37 4.35
CA VAL A 106 5.72 -5.49 4.03
C VAL A 106 6.76 -6.30 3.26
N LEU A 107 6.88 -6.04 1.96
CA LEU A 107 7.84 -6.74 1.10
C LEU A 107 9.24 -6.12 1.19
N LEU A 108 9.30 -4.83 1.50
CA LEU A 108 10.54 -4.09 1.64
C LEU A 108 10.29 -2.89 2.55
N ASP A 109 11.20 -2.68 3.48
CA ASP A 109 11.27 -1.46 4.26
C ASP A 109 12.73 -0.99 4.37
N GLN A 110 13.02 0.14 3.72
CA GLN A 110 14.28 0.87 3.85
C GLN A 110 14.16 2.09 4.78
N GLY A 111 12.92 2.39 5.19
CA GLY A 111 12.56 3.49 6.08
C GLY A 111 12.76 3.18 7.55
N TRP A 112 12.80 1.90 7.91
CA TRP A 112 12.87 1.38 9.28
C TRP A 112 11.61 1.76 10.09
N PHE A 113 10.44 1.48 9.53
CA PHE A 113 9.18 1.59 10.27
C PHE A 113 9.15 0.56 11.40
N SER A 114 8.75 1.01 12.60
CA SER A 114 8.27 0.08 13.62
C SER A 114 6.94 -0.54 13.17
N ALA A 115 6.62 -1.73 13.68
CA ALA A 115 5.31 -2.35 13.45
C ALA A 115 4.17 -1.45 13.96
N ASP A 116 4.35 -0.81 15.12
CA ASP A 116 3.38 0.12 15.71
C ASP A 116 3.20 1.37 14.83
N ASP A 117 4.30 1.97 14.36
CA ASP A 117 4.28 3.16 13.50
C ASP A 117 3.56 2.85 12.18
N LEU A 118 3.83 1.67 11.61
CA LEU A 118 3.17 1.22 10.39
C LEU A 118 1.66 1.01 10.61
N GLN A 119 1.30 0.41 11.75
CA GLN A 119 -0.09 0.19 12.13
C GLN A 119 -0.86 1.51 12.29
N GLU A 120 -0.30 2.47 13.01
CA GLU A 120 -0.90 3.79 13.17
C GLU A 120 -1.00 4.53 11.83
N PHE A 121 0.05 4.44 11.00
CA PHE A 121 0.07 5.05 9.68
C PHE A 121 -1.03 4.50 8.76
N VAL A 122 -1.18 3.18 8.69
CA VAL A 122 -2.21 2.53 7.87
C VAL A 122 -3.62 2.84 8.40
N HIS A 123 -3.80 2.90 9.73
CA HIS A 123 -5.06 3.32 10.32
C HIS A 123 -5.40 4.77 9.95
N SER A 124 -4.46 5.71 10.06
CA SER A 124 -4.67 7.09 9.64
C SER A 124 -5.09 7.19 8.17
N LEU A 125 -4.43 6.44 7.29
CA LEU A 125 -4.76 6.41 5.86
C LEU A 125 -6.14 5.81 5.55
N SER A 126 -6.67 4.94 6.42
CA SER A 126 -8.02 4.40 6.28
C SER A 126 -9.12 5.42 6.59
N ASP A 127 -8.82 6.45 7.39
CA ASP A 127 -9.77 7.53 7.69
C ASP A 127 -9.72 8.67 6.67
N MET A 128 -8.68 8.72 5.83
CA MET A 128 -8.50 9.77 4.82
C MET A 128 -9.36 9.61 3.56
N TYR A 129 -10.17 8.54 3.47
CA TYR A 129 -11.00 8.32 2.29
C TYR A 129 -12.23 9.23 2.28
N GLN A 130 -12.14 10.32 1.51
CA GLN A 130 -13.12 11.41 1.52
C GLN A 130 -14.56 11.04 1.12
N ARG A 131 -14.78 9.89 0.49
CA ARG A 131 -16.14 9.46 0.10
C ARG A 131 -16.90 8.76 1.22
N ASN A 132 -16.22 8.40 2.32
CA ASN A 132 -16.84 7.81 3.50
C ASN A 132 -16.51 8.66 4.74
N THR A 133 -17.42 8.69 5.71
CA THR A 133 -17.22 9.36 7.00
C THR A 133 -16.75 8.39 8.10
N THR A 134 -16.43 7.16 7.72
CA THR A 134 -16.00 6.08 8.60
C THR A 134 -14.73 5.46 8.02
N SER A 135 -13.86 4.98 8.90
CA SER A 135 -12.69 4.19 8.55
C SER A 135 -13.04 3.09 7.55
N ILE A 136 -12.27 2.97 6.48
CA ILE A 136 -12.40 1.89 5.51
C ILE A 136 -11.50 0.71 5.87
N PHE A 137 -11.85 -0.49 5.42
CA PHE A 137 -11.07 -1.71 5.72
C PHE A 137 -9.74 -1.81 4.95
N VAL A 138 -9.49 -0.90 4.00
CA VAL A 138 -8.22 -0.74 3.27
C VAL A 138 -7.75 0.72 3.37
N VAL A 139 -6.53 1.06 2.93
CA VAL A 139 -6.07 2.46 2.89
C VAL A 139 -6.70 3.25 1.74
N ALA A 140 -6.91 4.55 1.95
CA ALA A 140 -7.49 5.43 0.94
C ALA A 140 -6.81 5.37 -0.45
N PRO A 141 -5.47 5.30 -0.58
CA PRO A 141 -4.81 5.16 -1.88
C PRO A 141 -5.24 3.91 -2.67
N ILE A 142 -5.48 2.78 -2.00
CA ILE A 142 -5.96 1.55 -2.65
C ILE A 142 -7.39 1.77 -3.16
N CYS A 143 -8.27 2.39 -2.36
CA CYS A 143 -9.62 2.73 -2.80
C CYS A 143 -9.62 3.65 -4.02
N TYR A 144 -8.78 4.68 -4.05
CA TYR A 144 -8.68 5.56 -5.21
C TYR A 144 -8.16 4.83 -6.45
N ALA A 145 -7.19 3.93 -6.31
CA ALA A 145 -6.72 3.09 -7.42
C ALA A 145 -7.83 2.18 -7.97
N HIS A 146 -8.65 1.58 -7.09
CA HIS A 146 -9.81 0.79 -7.51
C HIS A 146 -10.84 1.62 -8.26
N LEU A 147 -11.16 2.82 -7.76
CA LEU A 147 -12.08 3.73 -8.45
C LEU A 147 -11.57 4.10 -9.85
N ALA A 148 -10.28 4.44 -9.97
CA ALA A 148 -9.67 4.74 -11.27
C ALA A 148 -9.71 3.53 -12.22
N ALA A 149 -9.40 2.33 -11.71
CA ALA A 149 -9.45 1.09 -12.50
C ALA A 149 -10.88 0.75 -12.96
N SER A 150 -11.89 0.89 -12.09
CA SER A 150 -13.29 0.68 -12.44
C SER A 150 -13.80 1.69 -13.47
N GLN A 151 -13.38 2.95 -13.36
CA GLN A 151 -13.73 3.98 -14.36
C GLN A 151 -13.12 3.68 -15.73
N LEU A 152 -11.85 3.25 -15.76
CA LEU A 152 -11.21 2.82 -17.01
C LEU A 152 -11.91 1.60 -17.61
N GLY A 153 -12.24 0.59 -16.79
CA GLY A 153 -12.96 -0.61 -17.24
C GLY A 153 -14.27 -0.27 -17.94
N ALA A 154 -15.06 0.64 -17.36
CA ALA A 154 -16.33 1.08 -17.95
C ALA A 154 -16.18 1.85 -19.28
N ILE A 155 -15.02 2.45 -19.55
CA ILE A 155 -14.75 3.19 -20.81
C ILE A 155 -14.35 2.25 -21.95
N TYR A 156 -13.78 1.07 -21.64
CA TYR A 156 -13.32 0.10 -22.64
C TYR A 156 -14.31 -1.04 -22.94
N GLU A 157 -15.49 -1.02 -22.29
CA GLU A 157 -16.59 -1.96 -22.55
C GLU A 157 -17.67 -1.41 -23.52
N ASP A 158 -17.45 -0.22 -24.07
CA ASP A 158 -18.18 0.36 -25.23
C ASP A 158 -17.33 0.32 -26.51
#